data_AF-A0A514ZWY9-F1
#
_entry.id   AF-A0A514ZWY9-F1
#
_cell.length_a   1.000
_cell.length_b   1.000
_cell.length_c   1.000
_cell.angle_alpha   90.00
_cell.angle_beta   90.00
_cell.angle_gamma   90.00
#
_symmetry.space_group_name_H-M   'P 1'
#
loop_
_entity.id
_entity.type
_entity.pdbx_description
1 polymer ?
#
loop_
_entity_poly.entity_id
_entity_poly.type
_entity_poly.pdbx_seq_one_letter_code
_entity_poly.pdbx_strand_id
1 'polypeptide(L)'
;MRTFFVLSCFWLISKTTSAQTITRGPYLQSGAQTAVSIRWRTDVPTVGRVAYGLSSDNLSANVSESTSTTEHEIRLSGLTPDSHYFYSVGTTTQVLQQGNDNYFLTAPLNNTKRKIRVASFGDSGMNPNNNQTNVRDAFLNFRGNTPTDLWMLIGDNSYDGDDPAYQTNFFEPYQTNMMKNTMLFAVPGNHDYNNSAALAASHNIPYFSIFSLPTNAEAGGVPSGTKEWYSFDYGPIHFIMLDGFGTRNVNGTERRFFADTVNHPQVAWLKQDLAATTQKWKIVYQHFPPYSHGAHNSDTDPDLIAVRQFINPILEQYGVDLVMLGHSHNYERSYPIHDQYGPSSDFTSNPDAYRFQKDNSTGRYDGSANSCLYKSSSAKKKQGTVYVVAGSAGALGYNPYVGPHPVMVSTERLAGGSFYFDVEDNRLDAKFIQPNPPSSYSISDQFTIMKDVGLAQTLTVPIGQSITLTASYISDYQWSSPTNGGFSASSRSVVVNPAPGITSTYVVHDSKHCVQDVFTVISAGSMFTLKSGNWNDPAIWSGNRVPTGSDALQLKHIVSIPTNTQVHAQKVTYDPGIKLQLGAQAKLYLAN
;
A
#
# COMPACT_ATOMS: atom_id res chain seq x y z
N MET A 1 31.16 2.12 -90.17
CA MET A 1 31.26 1.92 -88.71
C MET A 1 30.49 3.05 -88.04
N ARG A 2 29.34 2.76 -87.42
CA ARG A 2 28.62 3.70 -86.53
C ARG A 2 28.76 3.14 -85.11
N THR A 3 29.47 3.86 -84.26
CA THR A 3 29.75 3.48 -82.87
C THR A 3 28.60 3.96 -82.00
N PHE A 4 27.83 3.05 -81.41
CA PHE A 4 26.83 3.35 -80.40
C PHE A 4 27.50 3.43 -79.03
N PHE A 5 27.43 4.58 -78.36
CA PHE A 5 27.73 4.71 -76.93
C PHE A 5 26.46 4.38 -76.15
N VAL A 6 26.47 3.28 -75.40
CA VAL A 6 25.44 2.95 -74.41
C VAL A 6 25.83 3.64 -73.11
N LEU A 7 25.09 4.67 -72.72
CA LEU A 7 25.20 5.31 -71.42
C LEU A 7 24.36 4.49 -70.42
N SER A 8 25.00 3.68 -69.60
CA SER A 8 24.35 3.03 -68.45
C SER A 8 24.12 4.05 -67.34
N CYS A 9 22.89 4.55 -67.21
CA CYS A 9 22.43 5.27 -66.03
C CYS A 9 22.31 4.29 -64.86
N PHE A 10 23.27 4.32 -63.92
CA PHE A 10 23.09 3.74 -62.60
C PHE A 10 22.15 4.66 -61.79
N TRP A 11 20.90 4.22 -61.61
CA TRP A 11 20.00 4.82 -60.63
C TRP A 11 20.48 4.38 -59.23
N LEU A 12 21.20 5.26 -58.54
CA LEU A 12 21.42 5.16 -57.10
C LEU A 12 20.08 5.40 -56.41
N ILE A 13 19.36 4.32 -56.08
CA ILE A 13 18.24 4.38 -55.16
C ILE A 13 18.84 4.68 -53.78
N SER A 14 18.89 5.96 -53.40
CA SER A 14 19.10 6.35 -52.02
C SER A 14 17.95 5.77 -51.20
N LYS A 15 18.18 4.64 -50.52
CA LYS A 15 17.32 4.22 -49.43
C LYS A 15 17.43 5.31 -48.37
N THR A 16 16.41 6.15 -48.26
CA THR A 16 16.20 6.98 -47.07
C THR A 16 16.01 6.03 -45.90
N THR A 17 17.08 5.77 -45.16
CA THR A 17 17.01 5.07 -43.88
C THR A 17 16.36 6.02 -42.89
N SER A 18 15.04 5.89 -42.69
CA SER A 18 14.38 6.54 -41.55
C SER A 18 15.01 6.00 -40.27
N ALA A 19 15.38 6.89 -39.35
CA ALA A 19 15.78 6.48 -38.02
C ALA A 19 14.57 5.82 -37.33
N GLN A 20 14.77 4.62 -36.77
CA GLN A 20 13.75 3.92 -36.00
C GLN A 20 13.24 4.80 -34.85
N THR A 21 11.94 4.76 -34.57
CA THR A 21 11.30 5.62 -33.56
C THR A 21 10.45 4.80 -32.59
N ILE A 22 10.29 5.31 -31.37
CA ILE A 22 9.35 4.75 -30.40
C ILE A 22 7.95 5.27 -30.73
N THR A 23 7.01 4.35 -30.93
CA THR A 23 5.60 4.65 -31.19
C THR A 23 4.73 4.51 -29.93
N ARG A 24 5.21 3.79 -28.91
CA ARG A 24 4.53 3.61 -27.62
C ARG A 24 5.54 3.45 -26.48
N GLY A 25 5.33 4.15 -25.38
CA GLY A 25 6.10 3.97 -24.15
C GLY A 25 7.43 4.74 -24.14
N PRO A 26 8.41 4.33 -23.33
CA PRO A 26 8.45 3.13 -22.49
C PRO A 26 7.48 3.19 -21.29
N TYR A 27 7.11 2.01 -20.80
CA TYR A 27 6.26 1.84 -19.63
C TYR A 27 6.71 0.65 -18.76
N LEU A 28 6.46 0.77 -17.45
CA LEU A 28 6.97 -0.13 -16.41
C LEU A 28 5.89 -1.11 -15.96
N GLN A 29 6.24 -2.38 -15.85
CA GLN A 29 5.31 -3.49 -15.58
C GLN A 29 5.96 -4.55 -14.66
N SER A 30 5.13 -5.40 -14.03
CA SER A 30 5.55 -6.55 -13.20
C SER A 30 6.74 -6.22 -12.26
N GLY A 31 6.61 -5.11 -11.53
CA GLY A 31 7.59 -4.66 -10.56
C GLY A 31 7.64 -5.58 -9.34
N ALA A 32 8.85 -6.00 -8.97
CA ALA A 32 9.12 -6.84 -7.81
C ALA A 32 10.32 -6.29 -7.01
N GLN A 33 10.68 -6.96 -5.92
CA GLN A 33 11.80 -6.53 -5.07
C GLN A 33 13.14 -6.54 -5.83
N THR A 34 13.35 -7.49 -6.72
CA THR A 34 14.65 -7.68 -7.38
C THR A 34 14.56 -7.61 -8.90
N ALA A 35 13.46 -7.08 -9.45
CA ALA A 35 13.18 -7.21 -10.86
C ALA A 35 12.11 -6.19 -11.35
N VAL A 36 12.23 -5.66 -12.57
CA VAL A 36 11.14 -4.93 -13.31
C VAL A 36 11.03 -5.39 -14.77
N SER A 37 9.84 -5.34 -15.39
CA SER A 37 9.66 -5.42 -16.85
C SER A 37 9.56 -4.02 -17.44
N ILE A 38 10.32 -3.74 -18.50
CA ILE A 38 10.25 -2.49 -19.27
C ILE A 38 9.77 -2.82 -20.67
N ARG A 39 8.72 -2.12 -21.13
CA ARG A 39 8.07 -2.36 -22.42
C ARG A 39 8.03 -1.09 -23.26
N TRP A 40 8.13 -1.22 -24.57
CA TRP A 40 7.94 -0.14 -25.54
C TRP A 40 7.62 -0.71 -26.93
N ARG A 41 7.12 0.13 -27.84
CA ARG A 41 6.88 -0.23 -29.24
C ARG A 41 7.74 0.62 -30.17
N THR A 42 8.26 0.00 -31.24
CA THR A 42 8.95 0.70 -32.34
C THR A 42 8.15 0.64 -33.64
N ASP A 43 8.43 1.57 -34.56
CA ASP A 43 7.80 1.66 -35.89
C ASP A 43 8.26 0.57 -36.86
N VAL A 44 9.45 0.01 -36.65
CA VAL A 44 10.04 -1.07 -37.44
C VAL A 44 10.62 -2.14 -36.52
N PRO A 45 10.68 -3.43 -36.92
CA PRO A 45 11.30 -4.45 -36.09
C PRO A 45 12.77 -4.14 -35.79
N THR A 46 13.15 -4.19 -34.51
CA THR A 46 14.54 -4.03 -34.05
C THR A 46 14.88 -5.03 -32.95
N VAL A 47 16.17 -5.22 -32.64
CA VAL A 47 16.58 -5.92 -31.42
C VAL A 47 16.60 -4.90 -30.28
N GLY A 48 15.66 -5.02 -29.34
CA GLY A 48 15.53 -4.10 -28.22
C GLY A 48 16.67 -4.22 -27.20
N ARG A 49 17.02 -3.11 -26.57
CA ARG A 49 18.01 -3.02 -25.49
C ARG A 49 17.52 -2.08 -24.39
N VAL A 50 17.72 -2.51 -23.15
CA VAL A 50 17.63 -1.66 -21.95
C VAL A 50 19.03 -1.52 -21.37
N ALA A 51 19.49 -0.30 -21.12
CA ALA A 51 20.62 -0.03 -20.22
C ALA A 51 20.09 0.56 -18.91
N TYR A 52 20.69 0.22 -17.78
CA TYR A 52 20.21 0.64 -16.46
C TYR A 52 21.34 0.79 -15.44
N GLY A 53 21.12 1.59 -14.41
CA GLY A 53 22.09 1.86 -13.33
C GLY A 53 21.51 2.70 -12.20
N LEU A 54 22.27 2.88 -11.13
CA LEU A 54 21.87 3.69 -9.95
C LEU A 54 22.10 5.20 -10.15
N SER A 55 22.64 5.60 -11.30
CA SER A 55 22.89 7.00 -11.66
C SER A 55 22.45 7.23 -13.11
N SER A 56 21.76 8.34 -13.36
CA SER A 56 21.32 8.75 -14.70
C SER A 56 22.48 8.94 -15.68
N ASP A 57 23.65 9.34 -15.18
CA ASP A 57 24.84 9.62 -15.97
C ASP A 57 25.70 8.36 -16.20
N ASN A 58 25.38 7.24 -15.54
CA ASN A 58 26.13 5.99 -15.63
C ASN A 58 25.22 4.76 -15.54
N LEU A 59 24.72 4.33 -16.71
CA LEU A 59 23.97 3.08 -16.88
C LEU A 59 24.94 1.90 -17.05
N SER A 60 25.38 1.33 -15.93
CA SER A 60 26.48 0.35 -15.88
C SER A 60 26.13 -1.06 -16.35
N ALA A 61 24.84 -1.38 -16.50
CA ALA A 61 24.37 -2.69 -16.96
C ALA A 61 23.46 -2.56 -18.18
N ASN A 62 23.34 -3.62 -18.98
CA ASN A 62 22.39 -3.68 -20.09
C ASN A 62 21.92 -5.10 -20.37
N VAL A 63 20.71 -5.22 -20.91
CA VAL A 63 20.09 -6.45 -21.40
C VAL A 63 19.55 -6.18 -22.79
N SER A 64 19.70 -7.14 -23.70
CA SER A 64 19.15 -7.06 -25.06
C SER A 64 18.28 -8.27 -25.36
N GLU A 65 17.26 -8.08 -26.18
CA GLU A 65 16.46 -9.18 -26.72
C GLU A 65 17.31 -10.04 -27.67
N SER A 66 16.88 -11.28 -27.89
CA SER A 66 17.54 -12.20 -28.82
C SER A 66 17.03 -12.08 -30.26
N THR A 67 15.87 -11.47 -30.47
CA THR A 67 15.17 -11.44 -31.75
C THR A 67 14.65 -10.04 -32.07
N SER A 68 14.49 -9.76 -33.36
CA SER A 68 13.92 -8.51 -33.82
C SER A 68 12.39 -8.52 -33.67
N THR A 69 11.82 -7.48 -33.08
CA THR A 69 10.37 -7.30 -32.86
C THR A 69 10.01 -5.81 -32.89
N THR A 70 8.72 -5.50 -33.03
CA THR A 70 8.18 -4.14 -32.81
C THR A 70 7.62 -3.97 -31.40
N GLU A 71 7.17 -5.05 -30.75
CA GLU A 71 6.71 -5.07 -29.36
C GLU A 71 7.85 -5.57 -28.48
N HIS A 72 8.48 -4.65 -27.74
CA HIS A 72 9.62 -4.98 -26.90
C HIS A 72 9.19 -5.19 -25.45
N GLU A 73 9.76 -6.21 -24.82
CA GLU A 73 9.62 -6.47 -23.40
C GLU A 73 10.91 -7.06 -22.84
N ILE A 74 11.57 -6.30 -21.96
CA ILE A 74 12.79 -6.76 -21.28
C ILE A 74 12.55 -6.83 -19.77
N ARG A 75 12.69 -8.03 -19.22
CA ARG A 75 12.69 -8.32 -17.79
C ARG A 75 14.10 -8.12 -17.22
N LEU A 76 14.29 -7.06 -16.44
CA LEU A 76 15.49 -6.88 -15.63
C LEU A 76 15.37 -7.72 -14.34
N SER A 77 16.45 -8.37 -13.92
CA SER A 77 16.52 -9.20 -12.71
C SER A 77 17.82 -8.95 -11.94
N GLY A 78 17.93 -9.49 -10.73
CA GLY A 78 19.10 -9.31 -9.87
C GLY A 78 19.27 -7.89 -9.33
N LEU A 79 18.19 -7.11 -9.26
CA LEU A 79 18.18 -5.75 -8.76
C LEU A 79 18.18 -5.73 -7.22
N THR A 80 18.67 -4.64 -6.64
CA THR A 80 18.59 -4.42 -5.20
C THR A 80 17.18 -3.96 -4.82
N PRO A 81 16.55 -4.52 -3.77
CA PRO A 81 15.28 -4.00 -3.24
C PRO A 81 15.36 -2.55 -2.80
N ASP A 82 14.22 -1.87 -2.77
CA ASP A 82 14.08 -0.48 -2.31
C ASP A 82 15.07 0.52 -2.93
N SER A 83 15.29 0.39 -4.24
CA SER A 83 16.33 1.12 -4.96
C SER A 83 15.78 1.90 -6.14
N HIS A 84 16.38 3.07 -6.37
CA HIS A 84 16.05 3.98 -7.46
C HIS A 84 17.03 3.75 -8.61
N TYR A 85 16.54 3.15 -9.70
CA TYR A 85 17.33 2.87 -10.91
C TYR A 85 16.91 3.79 -12.05
N PHE A 86 17.87 4.31 -12.79
CA PHE A 86 17.66 4.98 -14.07
C PHE A 86 17.81 3.98 -15.20
N TYR A 87 17.16 4.26 -16.34
CA TYR A 87 17.27 3.42 -17.53
C TYR A 87 17.20 4.20 -18.83
N SER A 88 17.66 3.56 -19.90
CA SER A 88 17.41 3.97 -21.28
C SER A 88 16.86 2.78 -22.07
N VAL A 89 16.06 3.07 -23.08
CA VAL A 89 15.55 2.08 -24.05
C VAL A 89 16.05 2.43 -25.45
N GLY A 90 16.24 1.40 -26.26
CA GLY A 90 16.60 1.58 -27.66
C GLY A 90 16.91 0.27 -28.34
N THR A 91 17.82 0.32 -29.30
CA THR A 91 18.37 -0.84 -29.99
C THR A 91 19.77 -1.17 -29.50
N THR A 92 20.37 -2.24 -30.01
CA THR A 92 21.77 -2.59 -29.70
C THR A 92 22.78 -1.54 -30.14
N THR A 93 22.41 -0.64 -31.06
CA THR A 93 23.31 0.38 -31.63
C THR A 93 22.87 1.82 -31.38
N GLN A 94 21.64 2.06 -30.90
CA GLN A 94 21.09 3.41 -30.74
C GLN A 94 20.23 3.49 -29.49
N VAL A 95 20.46 4.51 -28.65
CA VAL A 95 19.53 4.90 -27.59
C VAL A 95 18.38 5.67 -28.23
N LEU A 96 17.14 5.21 -28.03
CA LEU A 96 15.94 5.87 -28.53
C LEU A 96 15.31 6.80 -27.48
N GLN A 97 15.44 6.45 -26.19
CA GLN A 97 14.98 7.32 -25.12
C GLN A 97 15.78 7.12 -23.83
N GLN A 98 16.08 8.25 -23.18
CA GLN A 98 16.75 8.35 -21.89
C GLN A 98 16.40 9.70 -21.23
N GLY A 99 16.65 9.83 -19.92
CA GLY A 99 16.48 11.08 -19.20
C GLY A 99 16.43 10.87 -17.69
N ASN A 100 16.46 11.96 -16.93
CA ASN A 100 16.32 11.91 -15.47
C ASN A 100 14.91 11.51 -15.01
N ASP A 101 13.94 11.50 -15.92
CA ASP A 101 12.57 11.06 -15.71
C ASP A 101 12.31 9.63 -16.23
N ASN A 102 13.35 8.95 -16.75
CA ASN A 102 13.38 7.52 -17.05
C ASN A 102 14.01 6.76 -15.88
N TYR A 103 13.21 6.46 -14.88
CA TYR A 103 13.64 5.70 -13.70
C TYR A 103 12.59 4.68 -13.27
N PHE A 104 12.92 3.78 -12.36
CA PHE A 104 11.94 2.95 -11.67
C PHE A 104 12.39 2.70 -10.23
N LEU A 105 11.43 2.36 -9.38
CA LEU A 105 11.67 1.95 -8.00
C LEU A 105 11.43 0.45 -7.87
N THR A 106 12.42 -0.29 -7.36
CA THR A 106 12.19 -1.68 -6.96
C THR A 106 11.35 -1.74 -5.70
N ALA A 107 10.52 -2.80 -5.58
CA ALA A 107 9.69 -2.95 -4.40
C ALA A 107 10.55 -3.07 -3.13
N PRO A 108 10.12 -2.48 -2.00
CA PRO A 108 10.83 -2.63 -0.75
C PRO A 108 10.56 -4.00 -0.12
N LEU A 109 11.39 -4.38 0.86
CA LEU A 109 11.17 -5.59 1.66
C LEU A 109 9.85 -5.50 2.43
N ASN A 110 9.23 -6.67 2.71
CA ASN A 110 7.89 -6.73 3.31
C ASN A 110 7.79 -6.09 4.70
N ASN A 111 8.91 -5.96 5.41
CA ASN A 111 9.01 -5.35 6.73
C ASN A 111 9.38 -3.85 6.69
N THR A 112 9.42 -3.23 5.51
CA THR A 112 9.80 -1.81 5.39
C THR A 112 8.88 -0.91 6.20
N LYS A 113 9.45 0.19 6.67
CA LYS A 113 8.75 1.28 7.35
C LYS A 113 8.70 2.55 6.51
N ARG A 114 9.26 2.52 5.29
CA ARG A 114 9.14 3.65 4.38
C ARG A 114 7.68 3.85 3.98
N LYS A 115 7.36 5.09 3.68
CA LYS A 115 6.09 5.44 3.06
C LYS A 115 6.01 4.90 1.63
N ILE A 116 4.96 4.17 1.33
CA ILE A 116 4.63 3.63 -0.01
C ILE A 116 3.47 4.43 -0.58
N ARG A 117 3.61 4.92 -1.80
CA ARG A 117 2.69 5.89 -2.43
C ARG A 117 2.04 5.29 -3.66
N VAL A 118 0.72 5.25 -3.66
CA VAL A 118 -0.08 4.62 -4.70
C VAL A 118 -1.04 5.63 -5.29
N ALA A 119 -1.01 5.76 -6.61
CA ALA A 119 -2.01 6.48 -7.37
C ALA A 119 -2.97 5.50 -8.03
N SER A 120 -4.24 5.84 -8.15
CA SER A 120 -5.28 5.03 -8.77
C SER A 120 -6.15 5.87 -9.69
N PHE A 121 -6.30 5.41 -10.94
CA PHE A 121 -7.02 6.08 -12.00
C PHE A 121 -8.06 5.09 -12.56
N GLY A 122 -9.34 5.37 -12.34
CA GLY A 122 -10.44 4.59 -12.91
C GLY A 122 -11.02 5.27 -14.13
N ASP A 123 -11.38 4.47 -15.12
CA ASP A 123 -12.15 4.94 -16.28
C ASP A 123 -11.39 6.06 -17.02
N SER A 124 -10.05 5.91 -16.98
CA SER A 124 -9.11 6.72 -17.72
C SER A 124 -8.97 6.08 -19.09
N GLY A 125 -9.46 6.76 -20.11
CA GLY A 125 -9.56 6.21 -21.47
C GLY A 125 -10.52 7.01 -22.36
N MET A 126 -11.03 8.13 -21.85
CA MET A 126 -11.71 9.17 -22.59
C MET A 126 -11.38 10.52 -21.97
N ASN A 127 -11.34 11.58 -22.78
CA ASN A 127 -10.93 12.93 -22.35
C ASN A 127 -12.00 14.01 -22.60
N PRO A 128 -13.25 13.83 -22.16
CA PRO A 128 -14.29 14.83 -22.34
C PRO A 128 -13.89 16.14 -21.65
N ASN A 129 -13.96 17.26 -22.37
CA ASN A 129 -13.61 18.58 -21.84
C ASN A 129 -12.22 18.65 -21.15
N ASN A 130 -11.25 17.90 -21.65
CA ASN A 130 -9.90 17.79 -21.10
C ASN A 130 -9.82 17.18 -19.67
N ASN A 131 -10.86 16.49 -19.19
CA ASN A 131 -10.91 15.94 -17.84
C ASN A 131 -9.71 15.03 -17.53
N GLN A 132 -9.42 14.06 -18.40
CA GLN A 132 -8.33 13.10 -18.21
C GLN A 132 -6.96 13.78 -18.08
N THR A 133 -6.69 14.74 -18.97
CA THR A 133 -5.44 15.51 -18.91
C THR A 133 -5.37 16.41 -17.69
N ASN A 134 -6.48 17.03 -17.29
CA ASN A 134 -6.52 17.86 -16.08
C ASN A 134 -6.34 17.04 -14.81
N VAL A 135 -6.91 15.83 -14.72
CA VAL A 135 -6.74 14.91 -13.59
C VAL A 135 -5.29 14.46 -13.48
N ARG A 136 -4.67 14.06 -14.60
CA ARG A 136 -3.23 13.77 -14.67
C ARG A 136 -2.40 14.92 -14.11
N ASP A 137 -2.64 16.14 -14.60
CA ASP A 137 -1.84 17.32 -14.23
C ASP A 137 -2.06 17.71 -12.76
N ALA A 138 -3.28 17.59 -12.25
CA ALA A 138 -3.59 17.78 -10.83
C ALA A 138 -2.81 16.79 -9.95
N PHE A 139 -2.76 15.51 -10.35
CA PHE A 139 -1.97 14.50 -9.64
C PHE A 139 -0.47 14.80 -9.70
N LEU A 140 0.07 15.16 -10.88
CA LEU A 140 1.48 15.53 -11.05
C LEU A 140 1.85 16.74 -10.18
N ASN A 141 0.99 17.74 -10.11
CA ASN A 141 1.16 18.90 -9.22
C ASN A 141 1.09 18.51 -7.73
N PHE A 142 0.20 17.60 -7.35
CA PHE A 142 0.11 17.08 -5.98
C PHE A 142 1.38 16.34 -5.54
N ARG A 143 1.89 15.42 -6.36
CA ARG A 143 3.10 14.64 -6.01
C ARG A 143 4.37 15.49 -6.04
N GLY A 144 4.40 16.55 -6.85
CA GLY A 144 5.59 17.34 -7.13
C GLY A 144 6.74 16.45 -7.60
N ASN A 145 7.92 16.61 -6.99
CA ASN A 145 9.10 15.80 -7.31
C ASN A 145 9.15 14.46 -6.55
N THR A 146 8.16 14.15 -5.72
CA THR A 146 8.16 12.91 -4.95
C THR A 146 7.84 11.73 -5.89
N PRO A 147 8.68 10.69 -5.94
CA PRO A 147 8.40 9.47 -6.67
C PRO A 147 7.08 8.82 -6.22
N THR A 148 6.28 8.38 -7.19
CA THR A 148 5.11 7.52 -6.96
C THR A 148 5.56 6.08 -7.12
N ASP A 149 5.27 5.22 -6.16
CA ASP A 149 5.70 3.83 -6.20
C ASP A 149 4.89 3.03 -7.21
N LEU A 150 3.57 3.16 -7.14
CA LEU A 150 2.61 2.38 -7.92
C LEU A 150 1.53 3.26 -8.55
N TRP A 151 1.13 2.91 -9.76
CA TRP A 151 -0.03 3.45 -10.46
C TRP A 151 -0.97 2.31 -10.82
N MET A 152 -2.16 2.35 -10.25
CA MET A 152 -3.23 1.38 -10.47
C MET A 152 -4.22 1.93 -11.48
N LEU A 153 -4.53 1.18 -12.52
CA LEU A 153 -5.72 1.41 -13.33
C LEU A 153 -6.83 0.49 -12.85
N ILE A 154 -8.02 1.03 -12.62
CA ILE A 154 -9.16 0.27 -12.09
C ILE A 154 -10.26 0.06 -13.15
N GLY A 155 -9.85 -0.12 -14.40
CA GLY A 155 -10.69 -0.54 -15.53
C GLY A 155 -11.08 0.58 -16.48
N ASP A 156 -11.62 0.17 -17.63
CA ASP A 156 -12.02 1.01 -18.76
C ASP A 156 -10.86 1.90 -19.26
N ASN A 157 -9.75 1.23 -19.56
CA ASN A 157 -8.46 1.88 -19.80
C ASN A 157 -8.36 2.59 -21.16
N SER A 158 -9.18 2.19 -22.14
CA SER A 158 -9.17 2.75 -23.50
C SER A 158 -10.55 2.95 -24.13
N TYR A 159 -11.62 2.55 -23.45
CA TYR A 159 -13.03 2.58 -23.87
C TYR A 159 -13.44 1.68 -25.05
N ASP A 160 -12.67 1.64 -26.13
CA ASP A 160 -12.99 0.76 -27.27
C ASP A 160 -12.34 -0.62 -27.11
N GLY A 161 -11.33 -0.75 -26.24
CA GLY A 161 -10.66 -2.00 -25.93
C GLY A 161 -9.77 -2.52 -27.06
N ASP A 162 -9.61 -1.78 -28.16
CA ASP A 162 -8.71 -2.12 -29.27
C ASP A 162 -7.32 -1.48 -29.12
N ASP A 163 -6.33 -2.02 -29.83
CA ASP A 163 -4.94 -1.52 -29.71
C ASP A 163 -4.76 -0.05 -30.16
N PRO A 164 -5.41 0.43 -31.25
CA PRO A 164 -5.44 1.85 -31.60
C PRO A 164 -6.00 2.75 -30.49
N ALA A 165 -7.12 2.39 -29.87
CA ALA A 165 -7.70 3.17 -28.79
C ALA A 165 -6.81 3.20 -27.55
N TYR A 166 -6.11 2.11 -27.23
CA TYR A 166 -5.06 2.15 -26.20
C TYR A 166 -3.98 3.17 -26.56
N GLN A 167 -3.57 3.26 -27.82
CA GLN A 167 -2.58 4.25 -28.24
C GLN A 167 -3.08 5.68 -27.99
N THR A 168 -4.25 6.03 -28.53
CA THR A 168 -4.76 7.41 -28.52
C THR A 168 -5.28 7.82 -27.15
N ASN A 169 -6.00 6.93 -26.47
CA ASN A 169 -6.77 7.28 -25.27
C ASN A 169 -5.99 7.01 -23.97
N PHE A 170 -4.96 6.18 -24.01
CA PHE A 170 -4.16 5.83 -22.83
C PHE A 170 -2.69 6.22 -22.98
N PHE A 171 -1.99 5.74 -24.01
CA PHE A 171 -0.56 6.02 -24.13
C PHE A 171 -0.26 7.49 -24.39
N GLU A 172 -0.94 8.15 -25.33
CA GLU A 172 -0.70 9.56 -25.65
C GLU A 172 -0.83 10.50 -24.42
N PRO A 173 -1.86 10.39 -23.55
CA PRO A 173 -1.95 11.22 -22.35
C PRO A 173 -0.83 11.00 -21.31
N TYR A 174 -0.25 9.80 -21.20
CA TYR A 174 0.59 9.45 -20.04
C TYR A 174 2.04 9.08 -20.37
N GLN A 175 2.36 8.72 -21.63
CA GLN A 175 3.67 8.14 -22.00
C GLN A 175 4.85 9.10 -21.83
N THR A 176 4.59 10.41 -21.87
CA THR A 176 5.63 11.43 -21.70
C THR A 176 5.93 11.79 -20.25
N ASN A 177 5.16 11.25 -19.28
CA ASN A 177 5.26 11.61 -17.86
C ASN A 177 5.29 10.37 -16.95
N MET A 178 4.13 9.85 -16.54
CA MET A 178 3.96 8.83 -15.49
C MET A 178 4.49 7.46 -15.93
N MET A 179 4.24 7.05 -17.18
CA MET A 179 4.60 5.70 -17.65
C MET A 179 6.10 5.41 -17.56
N LYS A 180 6.94 6.44 -17.75
CA LYS A 180 8.40 6.30 -17.74
C LYS A 180 8.98 6.05 -16.36
N ASN A 181 8.22 6.35 -15.30
CA ASN A 181 8.73 6.37 -13.92
C ASN A 181 7.81 5.86 -12.82
N THR A 182 6.60 5.43 -13.16
CA THR A 182 5.64 4.91 -12.18
C THR A 182 5.26 3.49 -12.57
N MET A 183 5.39 2.55 -11.63
CA MET A 183 5.10 1.14 -11.88
C MET A 183 3.60 0.94 -12.07
N LEU A 184 3.21 0.42 -13.23
CA LEU A 184 1.81 0.35 -13.64
C LEU A 184 1.24 -1.07 -13.46
N PHE A 185 0.09 -1.16 -12.79
CA PHE A 185 -0.73 -2.36 -12.68
C PHE A 185 -2.16 -2.01 -13.10
N ALA A 186 -2.80 -2.86 -13.88
CA ALA A 186 -4.10 -2.54 -14.47
C ALA A 186 -5.14 -3.62 -14.14
N VAL A 187 -6.41 -3.22 -14.20
CA VAL A 187 -7.61 -4.08 -14.22
C VAL A 187 -8.28 -3.89 -15.58
N PRO A 188 -8.84 -4.92 -16.23
CA PRO A 188 -9.76 -4.73 -17.34
C PRO A 188 -11.17 -4.37 -16.82
N GLY A 189 -11.77 -3.34 -17.41
CA GLY A 189 -13.19 -3.02 -17.24
C GLY A 189 -14.04 -3.60 -18.36
N ASN A 190 -15.35 -3.33 -18.38
CA ASN A 190 -16.22 -3.85 -19.43
C ASN A 190 -15.86 -3.30 -20.80
N HIS A 191 -15.38 -2.07 -20.87
CA HIS A 191 -14.98 -1.46 -22.14
C HIS A 191 -13.70 -2.06 -22.73
N ASP A 192 -12.80 -2.60 -21.91
CA ASP A 192 -11.62 -3.31 -22.40
C ASP A 192 -11.99 -4.60 -23.15
N TYR A 193 -13.18 -5.13 -22.91
CA TYR A 193 -13.75 -6.30 -23.59
C TYR A 193 -14.63 -5.96 -24.81
N ASN A 194 -14.93 -4.69 -25.07
CA ASN A 194 -15.93 -4.28 -26.07
C ASN A 194 -15.50 -4.50 -27.53
N ASN A 195 -14.20 -4.56 -27.81
CA ASN A 195 -13.68 -4.66 -29.18
C ASN A 195 -14.27 -5.84 -29.97
N SER A 196 -14.25 -7.04 -29.39
CA SER A 196 -14.71 -8.25 -30.09
C SER A 196 -15.19 -9.33 -29.13
N ALA A 197 -16.43 -9.78 -29.33
CA ALA A 197 -17.00 -10.88 -28.57
C ALA A 197 -16.18 -12.19 -28.70
N ALA A 198 -15.55 -12.42 -29.86
CA ALA A 198 -14.71 -13.59 -30.07
C ALA A 198 -13.39 -13.48 -29.28
N LEU A 199 -12.79 -12.30 -29.22
CA LEU A 199 -11.59 -12.06 -28.40
C LEU A 199 -11.91 -12.11 -26.91
N ALA A 200 -13.05 -11.59 -26.50
CA ALA A 200 -13.54 -11.69 -25.13
C ALA A 200 -13.71 -13.16 -24.71
N ALA A 201 -14.42 -13.95 -25.51
CA ALA A 201 -14.66 -15.38 -25.23
C ALA A 201 -13.38 -16.24 -25.28
N SER A 202 -12.34 -15.80 -26.00
CA SER A 202 -11.06 -16.50 -26.09
C SER A 202 -9.99 -15.94 -25.14
N HIS A 203 -10.33 -14.98 -24.28
CA HIS A 203 -9.40 -14.33 -23.35
C HIS A 203 -8.16 -13.72 -24.03
N ASN A 204 -8.35 -13.18 -25.24
CA ASN A 204 -7.27 -12.65 -26.07
C ASN A 204 -7.54 -11.20 -26.51
N ILE A 205 -8.16 -10.41 -25.63
CA ILE A 205 -8.34 -8.97 -25.84
C ILE A 205 -6.99 -8.23 -25.76
N PRO A 206 -6.84 -7.06 -26.42
CA PRO A 206 -5.60 -6.27 -26.42
C PRO A 206 -5.02 -5.94 -25.04
N TYR A 207 -5.85 -5.81 -24.00
CA TYR A 207 -5.39 -5.68 -22.62
C TYR A 207 -4.31 -6.72 -22.25
N PHE A 208 -4.53 -8.00 -22.60
CA PHE A 208 -3.61 -9.09 -22.22
C PHE A 208 -2.31 -9.10 -23.02
N SER A 209 -2.26 -8.46 -24.20
CA SER A 209 -1.02 -8.28 -24.94
C SER A 209 -0.25 -7.04 -24.48
N ILE A 210 -0.94 -5.99 -24.05
CA ILE A 210 -0.36 -4.70 -23.63
C ILE A 210 0.24 -4.76 -22.23
N PHE A 211 -0.41 -5.41 -21.28
CA PHE A 211 0.04 -5.44 -19.89
C PHE A 211 0.80 -6.72 -19.53
N SER A 212 1.88 -6.57 -18.75
CA SER A 212 2.64 -7.68 -18.16
C SER A 212 2.42 -7.71 -16.66
N LEU A 213 1.85 -8.81 -16.19
CA LEU A 213 1.26 -8.94 -14.85
C LEU A 213 1.85 -10.15 -14.13
N PRO A 214 1.94 -10.14 -12.79
CA PRO A 214 2.66 -11.15 -12.02
C PRO A 214 1.88 -12.46 -11.87
N THR A 215 1.76 -13.23 -12.95
CA THR A 215 0.90 -14.44 -13.00
C THR A 215 1.51 -15.64 -12.27
N ASN A 216 2.81 -15.63 -12.01
CA ASN A 216 3.56 -16.74 -11.40
C ASN A 216 4.01 -16.43 -9.97
N ALA A 217 3.37 -15.44 -9.31
CA ALA A 217 3.75 -14.91 -8.00
C ALA A 217 5.20 -14.37 -7.94
N GLU A 218 5.75 -13.91 -9.06
CA GLU A 218 7.10 -13.33 -9.13
C GLU A 218 7.25 -12.02 -8.33
N ALA A 219 6.13 -11.42 -7.92
CA ALA A 219 6.07 -10.23 -7.09
C ALA A 219 5.42 -10.49 -5.72
N GLY A 220 5.22 -11.75 -5.32
CA GLY A 220 4.52 -12.13 -4.09
C GLY A 220 3.13 -12.73 -4.36
N GLY A 221 2.44 -13.18 -3.30
CA GLY A 221 1.13 -13.82 -3.39
C GLY A 221 1.14 -15.29 -3.85
N VAL A 222 -0.01 -15.78 -4.32
CA VAL A 222 -0.20 -17.14 -4.85
C VAL A 222 -0.26 -17.11 -6.38
N PRO A 223 0.47 -17.99 -7.10
CA PRO A 223 0.43 -18.04 -8.56
C PRO A 223 -0.99 -18.25 -9.08
N SER A 224 -1.46 -17.35 -9.95
CA SER A 224 -2.76 -17.46 -10.61
C SER A 224 -2.68 -18.19 -11.95
N GLY A 225 -1.50 -18.17 -12.59
CA GLY A 225 -1.25 -18.71 -13.93
C GLY A 225 -1.94 -17.93 -15.05
N THR A 226 -2.50 -16.75 -14.77
CA THR A 226 -3.41 -16.04 -15.66
C THR A 226 -3.31 -14.52 -15.46
N LYS A 227 -3.62 -13.70 -16.47
CA LYS A 227 -3.55 -12.22 -16.39
C LYS A 227 -4.86 -11.57 -15.94
N GLU A 228 -5.93 -12.36 -15.92
CA GLU A 228 -7.30 -12.01 -15.51
C GLU A 228 -7.40 -11.78 -14.01
N TRP A 229 -6.61 -12.47 -13.19
CA TRP A 229 -6.51 -12.20 -11.75
C TRP A 229 -5.12 -12.55 -11.28
N TYR A 230 -4.59 -11.74 -10.36
CA TYR A 230 -3.26 -11.91 -9.81
C TYR A 230 -3.14 -11.14 -8.50
N SER A 231 -2.09 -11.45 -7.74
CA SER A 231 -1.74 -10.69 -6.54
C SER A 231 -0.24 -10.38 -6.55
N PHE A 232 0.16 -9.44 -5.72
CA PHE A 232 1.56 -9.11 -5.48
C PHE A 232 1.73 -8.39 -4.14
N ASP A 233 2.96 -8.42 -3.65
CA ASP A 233 3.37 -7.70 -2.45
C ASP A 233 4.22 -6.49 -2.83
N TYR A 234 3.94 -5.36 -2.18
CA TYR A 234 4.79 -4.17 -2.25
C TYR A 234 5.00 -3.64 -0.83
N GLY A 235 6.17 -3.91 -0.25
CA GLY A 235 6.40 -3.67 1.17
C GLY A 235 5.39 -4.44 2.04
N PRO A 236 4.75 -3.85 3.07
CA PRO A 236 3.81 -4.51 3.96
C PRO A 236 2.38 -4.64 3.39
N ILE A 237 2.19 -4.34 2.10
CA ILE A 237 0.88 -4.33 1.43
C ILE A 237 0.79 -5.53 0.50
N HIS A 238 -0.33 -6.24 0.57
CA HIS A 238 -0.75 -7.26 -0.37
C HIS A 238 -1.85 -6.71 -1.26
N PHE A 239 -1.59 -6.68 -2.56
CA PHE A 239 -2.52 -6.21 -3.59
C PHE A 239 -3.14 -7.39 -4.30
N ILE A 240 -4.45 -7.33 -4.56
CA ILE A 240 -5.20 -8.36 -5.25
C ILE A 240 -6.02 -7.72 -6.37
N MET A 241 -5.76 -8.17 -7.59
CA MET A 241 -6.51 -7.81 -8.79
C MET A 241 -7.57 -8.86 -9.09
N LEU A 242 -8.82 -8.43 -9.30
CA LEU A 242 -9.88 -9.30 -9.80
C LEU A 242 -10.48 -8.73 -11.08
N ASP A 243 -10.63 -9.57 -12.11
CA ASP A 243 -11.29 -9.18 -13.35
C ASP A 243 -12.81 -9.20 -13.19
N GLY A 244 -13.36 -8.00 -13.33
CA GLY A 244 -14.76 -7.57 -13.19
C GLY A 244 -15.74 -8.13 -14.22
N PHE A 245 -15.26 -8.43 -15.42
CA PHE A 245 -16.14 -8.57 -16.57
C PHE A 245 -15.96 -9.90 -17.30
N GLY A 246 -14.73 -10.41 -17.34
CA GLY A 246 -14.42 -11.67 -17.99
C GLY A 246 -15.38 -12.79 -17.58
N THR A 247 -15.64 -13.69 -18.52
CA THR A 247 -16.47 -14.87 -18.29
C THR A 247 -15.67 -16.13 -18.50
N ARG A 248 -15.99 -17.20 -17.77
CA ARG A 248 -15.44 -18.53 -18.05
C ARG A 248 -16.55 -19.54 -18.08
N ASN A 249 -16.37 -20.58 -18.90
CA ASN A 249 -17.22 -21.75 -18.84
C ASN A 249 -17.01 -22.49 -17.52
N VAL A 250 -18.04 -22.53 -16.69
CA VAL A 250 -18.09 -23.30 -15.45
C VAL A 250 -19.25 -24.28 -15.56
N ASN A 251 -18.93 -25.58 -15.59
CA ASN A 251 -19.91 -26.67 -15.71
C ASN A 251 -20.86 -26.51 -16.91
N GLY A 252 -20.34 -26.07 -18.06
CA GLY A 252 -21.12 -25.95 -19.30
C GLY A 252 -21.89 -24.63 -19.45
N THR A 253 -21.79 -23.71 -18.49
CA THR A 253 -22.40 -22.36 -18.57
C THR A 253 -21.33 -21.29 -18.48
N GLU A 254 -21.40 -20.32 -19.39
CA GLU A 254 -20.55 -19.13 -19.35
C GLU A 254 -21.00 -18.22 -18.21
N ARG A 255 -20.09 -17.89 -17.30
CA ARG A 255 -20.41 -17.09 -16.11
C ARG A 255 -19.36 -16.02 -15.87
N ARG A 256 -19.78 -14.85 -15.37
CA ARG A 256 -18.88 -13.85 -14.80
C ARG A 256 -17.98 -14.51 -13.75
N PHE A 257 -16.75 -14.02 -13.62
CA PHE A 257 -15.79 -14.62 -12.70
C PHE A 257 -16.19 -14.60 -11.21
N PHE A 258 -17.19 -13.81 -10.85
CA PHE A 258 -17.71 -13.69 -9.48
C PHE A 258 -19.02 -14.43 -9.23
N ALA A 259 -19.68 -14.91 -10.28
CA ALA A 259 -21.05 -15.42 -10.20
C ALA A 259 -21.14 -16.84 -9.59
N ASP A 260 -20.02 -17.51 -9.32
CA ASP A 260 -19.96 -18.80 -8.65
C ASP A 260 -18.84 -18.82 -7.60
N THR A 261 -19.22 -18.78 -6.32
CA THR A 261 -18.26 -18.75 -5.20
C THR A 261 -17.64 -20.11 -4.86
N VAL A 262 -18.13 -21.18 -5.48
CA VAL A 262 -17.73 -22.56 -5.18
C VAL A 262 -16.79 -23.08 -6.25
N ASN A 263 -17.14 -22.93 -7.53
CA ASN A 263 -16.43 -23.57 -8.63
C ASN A 263 -15.60 -22.60 -9.48
N HIS A 264 -15.78 -21.29 -9.35
CA HIS A 264 -15.06 -20.37 -10.22
C HIS A 264 -13.56 -20.32 -9.86
N PRO A 265 -12.63 -20.51 -10.82
CA PRO A 265 -11.19 -20.51 -10.55
C PRO A 265 -10.67 -19.24 -9.86
N GLN A 266 -11.17 -18.06 -10.26
CA GLN A 266 -10.81 -16.78 -9.60
C GLN A 266 -11.19 -16.79 -8.12
N VAL A 267 -12.39 -17.26 -7.77
CA VAL A 267 -12.87 -17.23 -6.38
C VAL A 267 -12.15 -18.28 -5.52
N ALA A 268 -11.88 -19.45 -6.09
CA ALA A 268 -11.07 -20.48 -5.43
C ALA A 268 -9.65 -19.98 -5.14
N TRP A 269 -9.01 -19.36 -6.14
CA TRP A 269 -7.69 -18.73 -6.00
C TRP A 269 -7.70 -17.59 -4.98
N LEU A 270 -8.67 -16.68 -5.04
CA LEU A 270 -8.82 -15.55 -4.10
C LEU A 270 -8.85 -16.02 -2.64
N LYS A 271 -9.61 -17.08 -2.34
CA LYS A 271 -9.67 -17.67 -1.00
C LYS A 271 -8.31 -18.22 -0.56
N GLN A 272 -7.56 -18.86 -1.46
CA GLN A 272 -6.24 -19.40 -1.18
C GLN A 272 -5.21 -18.28 -0.94
N ASP A 273 -5.22 -17.26 -1.78
CA ASP A 273 -4.33 -16.11 -1.73
C ASP A 273 -4.53 -15.30 -0.43
N LEU A 274 -5.77 -14.94 -0.11
CA LEU A 274 -6.12 -14.29 1.16
C LEU A 274 -5.81 -15.15 2.39
N ALA A 275 -5.94 -16.47 2.29
CA ALA A 275 -5.56 -17.38 3.36
C ALA A 275 -4.03 -17.47 3.54
N ALA A 276 -3.25 -17.35 2.47
CA ALA A 276 -1.79 -17.46 2.49
C ALA A 276 -1.09 -16.17 2.95
N THR A 277 -1.59 -14.99 2.57
CA THR A 277 -0.90 -13.71 2.84
C THR A 277 -0.76 -13.41 4.34
N THR A 278 0.41 -12.97 4.80
CA THR A 278 0.62 -12.49 6.18
C THR A 278 0.82 -10.97 6.25
N GLN A 279 0.66 -10.30 5.11
CA GLN A 279 0.88 -8.87 4.97
C GLN A 279 -0.12 -8.08 5.82
N LYS A 280 0.38 -6.97 6.36
CA LYS A 280 -0.40 -6.13 7.29
C LYS A 280 -1.59 -5.50 6.59
N TRP A 281 -1.39 -4.99 5.38
CA TRP A 281 -2.42 -4.32 4.59
C TRP A 281 -2.87 -5.22 3.46
N LYS A 282 -4.18 -5.30 3.25
CA LYS A 282 -4.79 -6.06 2.15
C LYS A 282 -5.68 -5.12 1.36
N ILE A 283 -5.30 -4.89 0.10
CA ILE A 283 -5.98 -3.96 -0.80
C ILE A 283 -6.42 -4.74 -2.03
N VAL A 284 -7.72 -4.71 -2.29
CA VAL A 284 -8.31 -5.31 -3.48
C VAL A 284 -8.63 -4.21 -4.47
N TYR A 285 -8.50 -4.49 -5.75
CA TYR A 285 -8.93 -3.57 -6.79
C TYR A 285 -9.54 -4.34 -7.95
N GLN A 286 -10.67 -3.81 -8.43
CA GLN A 286 -11.44 -4.37 -9.54
C GLN A 286 -12.25 -3.25 -10.19
N HIS A 287 -12.99 -3.55 -11.25
CA HIS A 287 -13.75 -2.52 -11.95
C HIS A 287 -15.13 -2.22 -11.31
N PHE A 288 -15.89 -3.24 -10.91
CA PHE A 288 -17.32 -3.10 -10.58
C PHE A 288 -17.62 -2.73 -9.11
N PRO A 289 -18.23 -1.58 -8.82
CA PRO A 289 -18.52 -1.14 -7.45
C PRO A 289 -19.77 -1.81 -6.82
N PRO A 290 -19.64 -2.59 -5.73
CA PRO A 290 -20.78 -3.25 -5.07
C PRO A 290 -21.76 -2.28 -4.39
N TYR A 291 -21.32 -1.04 -4.17
CA TYR A 291 -22.12 0.05 -3.64
C TYR A 291 -21.87 1.28 -4.51
N SER A 292 -22.89 1.73 -5.23
CA SER A 292 -22.84 2.99 -5.99
C SER A 292 -24.25 3.41 -6.41
N HIS A 293 -24.54 4.70 -6.29
CA HIS A 293 -25.66 5.36 -6.99
C HIS A 293 -25.11 6.47 -7.91
N GLY A 294 -23.93 6.23 -8.49
CA GLY A 294 -23.25 7.13 -9.41
C GLY A 294 -23.87 7.09 -10.81
N ALA A 295 -23.04 6.79 -11.81
CA ALA A 295 -23.54 6.50 -13.15
C ALA A 295 -24.31 5.16 -13.20
N HIS A 296 -23.96 4.21 -12.31
CA HIS A 296 -24.65 2.94 -12.14
C HIS A 296 -25.36 2.87 -10.78
N ASN A 297 -26.39 2.01 -10.71
CA ASN A 297 -27.18 1.80 -9.50
C ASN A 297 -27.02 0.36 -9.00
N SER A 298 -26.30 0.19 -7.90
CA SER A 298 -26.03 -1.11 -7.27
C SER A 298 -27.25 -1.78 -6.62
N ASP A 299 -28.43 -1.15 -6.63
CA ASP A 299 -29.69 -1.80 -6.23
C ASP A 299 -30.41 -2.49 -7.39
N THR A 300 -30.06 -2.14 -8.64
CA THR A 300 -30.75 -2.66 -9.83
C THR A 300 -29.83 -3.35 -10.83
N ASP A 301 -28.53 -3.05 -10.80
CA ASP A 301 -27.57 -3.62 -11.73
C ASP A 301 -27.07 -5.00 -11.25
N PRO A 302 -27.34 -6.08 -12.00
CA PRO A 302 -27.09 -7.45 -11.55
C PRO A 302 -25.62 -7.78 -11.30
N ASP A 303 -24.68 -7.18 -12.05
CA ASP A 303 -23.25 -7.47 -11.89
C ASP A 303 -22.75 -6.87 -10.56
N LEU A 304 -23.17 -5.65 -10.21
CA LEU A 304 -22.82 -5.00 -8.94
C LEU A 304 -23.47 -5.71 -7.74
N ILE A 305 -24.72 -6.14 -7.90
CA ILE A 305 -25.41 -6.95 -6.87
C ILE A 305 -24.65 -8.27 -6.65
N ALA A 306 -24.21 -8.94 -7.72
CA ALA A 306 -23.46 -10.20 -7.62
C ALA A 306 -22.12 -10.01 -6.90
N VAL A 307 -21.36 -8.96 -7.23
CA VAL A 307 -20.12 -8.62 -6.50
C VAL A 307 -20.42 -8.43 -5.01
N ARG A 308 -21.45 -7.64 -4.68
CA ARG A 308 -21.85 -7.37 -3.29
C ARG A 308 -22.23 -8.65 -2.54
N GLN A 309 -22.93 -9.58 -3.18
CA GLN A 309 -23.43 -10.80 -2.54
C GLN A 309 -22.41 -11.93 -2.45
N PHE A 310 -21.49 -12.02 -3.41
CA PHE A 310 -20.63 -13.20 -3.59
C PHE A 310 -19.16 -12.94 -3.27
N ILE A 311 -18.68 -11.71 -3.42
CA ILE A 311 -17.26 -11.36 -3.25
C ILE A 311 -17.02 -10.64 -1.94
N ASN A 312 -17.81 -9.62 -1.61
CA ASN A 312 -17.65 -8.88 -0.36
C ASN A 312 -17.58 -9.79 0.89
N PRO A 313 -18.41 -10.85 1.04
CA PRO A 313 -18.31 -11.74 2.20
C PRO A 313 -16.93 -12.39 2.35
N ILE A 314 -16.27 -12.71 1.23
CA ILE A 314 -14.93 -13.31 1.22
C ILE A 314 -13.91 -12.25 1.65
N LEU A 315 -13.95 -11.06 1.03
CA LEU A 315 -13.01 -9.98 1.32
C LEU A 315 -13.06 -9.57 2.80
N GLU A 316 -14.27 -9.38 3.31
CA GLU A 316 -14.52 -8.98 4.70
C GLU A 316 -14.07 -10.08 5.68
N GLN A 317 -14.32 -11.36 5.37
CA GLN A 317 -13.91 -12.48 6.22
C GLN A 317 -12.39 -12.51 6.44
N TYR A 318 -11.60 -12.14 5.43
CA TYR A 318 -10.14 -12.12 5.51
C TYR A 318 -9.55 -10.77 5.94
N GLY A 319 -10.41 -9.80 6.31
CA GLY A 319 -10.00 -8.49 6.80
C GLY A 319 -9.31 -7.64 5.73
N VAL A 320 -9.88 -7.60 4.53
CA VAL A 320 -9.51 -6.62 3.49
C VAL A 320 -9.83 -5.21 3.99
N ASP A 321 -8.89 -4.29 3.78
CA ASP A 321 -8.96 -2.94 4.35
C ASP A 321 -9.62 -1.95 3.41
N LEU A 322 -9.25 -2.05 2.13
CA LEU A 322 -9.62 -1.11 1.08
C LEU A 322 -9.93 -1.87 -0.20
N VAL A 323 -11.03 -1.52 -0.85
CA VAL A 323 -11.39 -1.97 -2.20
C VAL A 323 -11.49 -0.76 -3.12
N MET A 324 -10.67 -0.73 -4.17
CA MET A 324 -10.67 0.33 -5.19
C MET A 324 -11.46 -0.11 -6.41
N LEU A 325 -12.35 0.76 -6.89
CA LEU A 325 -13.43 0.45 -7.84
C LEU A 325 -13.56 1.57 -8.88
N GLY A 326 -13.92 1.22 -10.13
CA GLY A 326 -14.19 2.16 -11.22
C GLY A 326 -15.67 2.15 -11.62
N HIS A 327 -15.93 2.15 -12.93
CA HIS A 327 -17.20 1.91 -13.63
C HIS A 327 -18.27 3.00 -13.45
N SER A 328 -18.53 3.41 -12.21
CA SER A 328 -19.33 4.59 -11.95
C SER A 328 -18.45 5.83 -12.06
N HIS A 329 -18.82 6.71 -13.00
CA HIS A 329 -18.01 7.85 -13.44
C HIS A 329 -17.97 9.05 -12.48
N ASN A 330 -17.86 8.75 -11.19
CA ASN A 330 -17.86 9.68 -10.07
C ASN A 330 -16.91 9.18 -8.96
N TYR A 331 -16.81 9.95 -7.88
CA TYR A 331 -16.15 9.50 -6.65
C TYR A 331 -17.16 9.21 -5.56
N GLU A 332 -17.04 8.05 -4.91
CA GLU A 332 -17.82 7.66 -3.74
C GLU A 332 -16.92 6.90 -2.76
N ARG A 333 -17.03 7.21 -1.47
CA ARG A 333 -16.33 6.50 -0.40
C ARG A 333 -17.30 6.05 0.66
N SER A 334 -17.26 4.76 0.99
CA SER A 334 -18.08 4.20 2.06
C SER A 334 -17.51 4.47 3.45
N TYR A 335 -18.35 4.31 4.48
CA TYR A 335 -17.85 3.95 5.82
C TYR A 335 -17.08 2.61 5.78
N PRO A 336 -16.37 2.19 6.83
CA PRO A 336 -15.94 0.81 6.97
C PRO A 336 -17.19 -0.10 7.13
N ILE A 337 -17.55 -0.80 6.06
CA ILE A 337 -18.77 -1.61 5.97
C ILE A 337 -18.47 -3.08 6.22
N HIS A 338 -19.36 -3.78 6.91
CA HIS A 338 -19.43 -5.22 6.92
C HIS A 338 -20.87 -5.72 6.81
N ASP A 339 -21.04 -6.94 6.29
CA ASP A 339 -22.31 -7.68 6.26
C ASP A 339 -23.50 -6.99 5.54
N GLN A 340 -23.25 -5.90 4.81
CA GLN A 340 -24.24 -5.19 3.99
C GLN A 340 -24.31 -5.80 2.60
N TYR A 341 -24.89 -6.99 2.47
CA TYR A 341 -24.97 -7.67 1.16
C TYR A 341 -26.31 -7.44 0.44
N GLY A 342 -27.31 -6.94 1.17
CA GLY A 342 -28.63 -6.60 0.66
C GLY A 342 -28.70 -5.22 -0.01
N PRO A 343 -29.90 -4.82 -0.47
CA PRO A 343 -30.12 -3.51 -1.08
C PRO A 343 -29.84 -2.36 -0.12
N SER A 344 -29.69 -1.15 -0.67
CA SER A 344 -29.42 0.07 0.10
C SER A 344 -30.46 0.41 1.17
N SER A 345 -31.70 -0.09 1.01
CA SER A 345 -32.77 0.03 2.01
C SER A 345 -32.44 -0.64 3.34
N ASP A 346 -31.68 -1.73 3.32
CA ASP A 346 -31.29 -2.46 4.54
C ASP A 346 -30.39 -1.56 5.40
N PHE A 347 -29.39 -0.93 4.78
CA PHE A 347 -28.54 0.04 5.45
C PHE A 347 -29.32 1.24 5.99
N THR A 348 -30.23 1.78 5.18
CA THR A 348 -31.05 2.93 5.58
C THR A 348 -31.91 2.60 6.80
N SER A 349 -32.42 1.37 6.90
CA SER A 349 -33.24 0.92 8.03
C SER A 349 -32.43 0.71 9.32
N ASN A 350 -31.16 0.31 9.22
CA ASN A 350 -30.31 0.01 10.38
C ASN A 350 -28.81 0.19 10.08
N PRO A 351 -28.29 1.43 9.99
CA PRO A 351 -26.90 1.67 9.59
C PRO A 351 -25.87 1.13 10.58
N ASP A 352 -26.23 0.98 11.86
CA ASP A 352 -25.36 0.47 12.92
C ASP A 352 -25.16 -1.05 12.88
N ALA A 353 -25.98 -1.78 12.10
CA ALA A 353 -25.77 -3.20 11.84
C ALA A 353 -24.61 -3.45 10.86
N TYR A 354 -24.27 -2.44 10.06
CA TYR A 354 -23.38 -2.59 8.90
C TYR A 354 -22.13 -1.73 8.97
N ARG A 355 -22.13 -0.66 9.76
CA ARG A 355 -20.92 0.12 10.04
C ARG A 355 -20.12 -0.56 11.13
N PHE A 356 -18.84 -0.83 10.83
CA PHE A 356 -17.95 -1.43 11.82
C PHE A 356 -17.71 -0.49 13.00
N GLN A 357 -17.39 0.78 12.71
CA GLN A 357 -17.33 1.82 13.73
C GLN A 357 -18.68 2.51 13.86
N LYS A 358 -19.29 2.38 15.03
CA LYS A 358 -20.63 2.91 15.34
C LYS A 358 -20.63 4.38 15.78
N ASP A 359 -19.47 5.02 15.82
CA ASP A 359 -19.31 6.43 16.20
C ASP A 359 -19.59 7.41 15.05
N ASN A 360 -20.04 6.90 13.89
CA ASN A 360 -20.34 7.65 12.67
C ASN A 360 -19.18 8.48 12.15
N SER A 361 -17.94 8.11 12.49
CA SER A 361 -16.80 8.89 12.05
C SER A 361 -16.68 8.96 10.52
N THR A 362 -16.34 10.14 10.01
CA THR A 362 -16.08 10.38 8.59
C THR A 362 -14.70 9.89 8.16
N GLY A 363 -13.81 9.57 9.11
CA GLY A 363 -12.45 9.13 8.84
C GLY A 363 -11.50 10.24 8.39
N ARG A 364 -11.98 11.48 8.16
CA ARG A 364 -11.20 12.58 7.53
C ARG A 364 -9.93 12.98 8.29
N TYR A 365 -9.94 12.72 9.59
CA TYR A 365 -8.83 12.96 10.52
C TYR A 365 -8.24 14.37 10.42
N ASP A 366 -9.11 15.36 10.22
CA ASP A 366 -8.77 16.78 10.01
C ASP A 366 -9.18 17.68 11.19
N GLY A 367 -9.80 17.12 12.24
CA GLY A 367 -10.26 17.86 13.42
C GLY A 367 -11.68 18.43 13.27
N SER A 368 -12.35 18.20 12.14
CA SER A 368 -13.78 18.49 12.01
C SER A 368 -14.64 17.56 12.90
N ALA A 369 -15.91 17.89 13.08
CA ALA A 369 -16.81 17.08 13.91
C ALA A 369 -16.92 15.63 13.36
N ASN A 370 -16.90 14.65 14.26
CA ASN A 370 -16.98 13.21 13.93
C ASN A 370 -15.97 12.82 12.83
N SER A 371 -14.71 13.22 12.96
CA SER A 371 -13.69 12.99 11.93
C SER A 371 -12.56 12.04 12.35
N CYS A 372 -12.69 11.32 13.46
CA CYS A 372 -11.63 10.42 13.89
C CYS A 372 -11.28 9.34 12.87
N LEU A 373 -10.00 8.97 12.81
CA LEU A 373 -9.52 7.91 11.93
C LEU A 373 -10.26 6.59 12.14
N TYR A 374 -10.27 5.75 11.10
CA TYR A 374 -10.78 4.38 11.20
C TYR A 374 -9.75 3.48 11.89
N LYS A 375 -10.15 2.83 12.97
CA LYS A 375 -9.33 1.85 13.71
C LYS A 375 -9.64 0.45 13.20
N SER A 376 -8.61 -0.27 12.80
CA SER A 376 -8.70 -1.64 12.31
C SER A 376 -7.61 -2.51 12.95
N SER A 377 -7.49 -3.77 12.57
CA SER A 377 -6.44 -4.70 13.01
C SER A 377 -5.72 -5.34 11.82
N SER A 378 -4.51 -5.83 12.04
CA SER A 378 -3.82 -6.68 11.07
C SER A 378 -4.38 -8.11 11.00
N ALA A 379 -5.19 -8.52 11.98
CA ALA A 379 -5.81 -9.84 12.03
C ALA A 379 -6.77 -10.10 10.85
N LYS A 380 -6.81 -11.35 10.37
CA LYS A 380 -7.75 -11.80 9.33
C LYS A 380 -9.14 -12.03 9.91
N LYS A 381 -9.89 -10.96 10.09
CA LYS A 381 -11.26 -10.99 10.63
C LYS A 381 -12.10 -9.87 10.05
N LYS A 382 -13.43 -10.03 10.11
CA LYS A 382 -14.38 -8.98 9.75
C LYS A 382 -14.22 -7.78 10.68
N GLN A 383 -13.80 -6.66 10.11
CA GLN A 383 -13.49 -5.43 10.85
C GLN A 383 -13.82 -4.16 10.05
N GLY A 384 -14.78 -4.27 9.13
CA GLY A 384 -15.13 -3.21 8.20
C GLY A 384 -14.12 -3.05 7.06
N THR A 385 -14.63 -3.00 5.84
CA THR A 385 -13.85 -2.71 4.63
C THR A 385 -14.30 -1.37 4.07
N VAL A 386 -13.35 -0.52 3.66
CA VAL A 386 -13.67 0.74 2.98
C VAL A 386 -13.73 0.47 1.48
N TYR A 387 -14.83 0.83 0.84
CA TYR A 387 -15.03 0.73 -0.60
C TYR A 387 -14.92 2.14 -1.19
N VAL A 388 -14.04 2.31 -2.18
CA VAL A 388 -13.80 3.58 -2.88
C VAL A 388 -14.08 3.39 -4.35
N VAL A 389 -15.13 4.05 -4.84
CA VAL A 389 -15.41 4.26 -6.26
C VAL A 389 -14.64 5.50 -6.69
N ALA A 390 -13.77 5.37 -7.67
CA ALA A 390 -12.94 6.45 -8.20
C ALA A 390 -12.85 6.36 -9.73
N GLY A 391 -13.99 6.18 -10.38
CA GLY A 391 -14.12 6.01 -11.83
C GLY A 391 -14.19 7.31 -12.61
N SER A 392 -13.64 8.41 -12.08
CA SER A 392 -13.79 9.75 -12.68
C SER A 392 -12.47 10.34 -13.17
N ALA A 393 -11.47 9.50 -13.45
CA ALA A 393 -10.16 9.97 -13.88
C ALA A 393 -10.12 10.39 -15.35
N GLY A 394 -11.08 9.96 -16.16
CA GLY A 394 -11.27 10.41 -17.55
C GLY A 394 -12.74 10.66 -17.86
N ALA A 395 -13.55 9.60 -17.78
CA ALA A 395 -14.99 9.73 -17.91
C ALA A 395 -15.63 10.49 -16.76
N LEU A 396 -16.80 11.09 -17.05
CA LEU A 396 -17.64 11.75 -16.06
C LEU A 396 -19.09 11.34 -16.31
N GLY A 397 -19.83 11.10 -15.23
CA GLY A 397 -21.21 10.64 -15.33
C GLY A 397 -21.82 10.43 -13.96
N TYR A 398 -23.09 10.81 -13.84
CA TYR A 398 -23.86 10.68 -12.61
C TYR A 398 -25.36 10.61 -12.94
N ASN A 399 -26.11 9.82 -12.18
CA ASN A 399 -27.56 9.72 -12.29
C ASN A 399 -28.28 10.81 -11.47
N PRO A 400 -28.84 11.88 -12.09
CA PRO A 400 -29.45 13.00 -11.38
C PRO A 400 -30.69 12.64 -10.56
N TYR A 401 -31.27 11.46 -10.76
CA TYR A 401 -32.52 11.05 -10.15
C TYR A 401 -32.35 10.24 -8.86
N VAL A 402 -31.12 9.89 -8.46
CA VAL A 402 -30.85 9.09 -7.26
C VAL A 402 -29.86 9.82 -6.34
N GLY A 403 -30.20 9.86 -5.04
CA GLY A 403 -29.29 10.36 -4.01
C GLY A 403 -28.04 9.46 -3.86
N PRO A 404 -26.98 9.91 -3.15
CA PRO A 404 -25.79 9.08 -2.96
C PRO A 404 -26.17 7.74 -2.32
N HIS A 405 -25.42 6.67 -2.62
CA HIS A 405 -25.67 5.39 -1.95
C HIS A 405 -25.51 5.60 -0.44
N PRO A 406 -26.45 5.14 0.42
CA PRO A 406 -26.50 5.54 1.83
C PRO A 406 -25.31 5.06 2.67
N VAL A 407 -24.55 4.06 2.19
CA VAL A 407 -23.29 3.64 2.80
C VAL A 407 -22.15 4.65 2.60
N MET A 408 -22.32 5.60 1.67
CA MET A 408 -21.29 6.56 1.31
C MET A 408 -21.23 7.68 2.33
N VAL A 409 -20.03 7.89 2.87
CA VAL A 409 -19.72 9.00 3.77
C VAL A 409 -19.19 10.21 3.02
N SER A 410 -18.69 10.01 1.81
CA SER A 410 -18.27 11.09 0.91
C SER A 410 -18.62 10.75 -0.53
N THR A 411 -18.96 11.77 -1.31
CA THR A 411 -19.33 11.63 -2.72
C THR A 411 -19.00 12.92 -3.46
N GLU A 412 -18.41 12.80 -4.64
CA GLU A 412 -18.17 13.89 -5.57
C GLU A 412 -18.66 13.48 -6.95
N ARG A 413 -19.61 14.24 -7.50
CA ARG A 413 -20.47 13.83 -8.63
C ARG A 413 -20.14 14.55 -9.92
N LEU A 414 -19.51 15.72 -9.84
CA LEU A 414 -19.42 16.66 -10.95
C LEU A 414 -18.00 16.85 -11.45
N ALA A 415 -17.01 16.67 -10.57
CA ALA A 415 -15.62 16.90 -10.91
C ALA A 415 -14.81 15.60 -10.88
N GLY A 416 -14.01 15.40 -11.94
CA GLY A 416 -13.09 14.29 -12.05
C GLY A 416 -11.93 14.40 -11.07
N GLY A 417 -11.26 13.28 -10.86
CA GLY A 417 -10.11 13.24 -9.97
C GLY A 417 -9.39 11.90 -10.00
N SER A 418 -8.27 11.86 -9.29
CA SER A 418 -7.50 10.65 -9.04
C SER A 418 -7.59 10.28 -7.57
N PHE A 419 -7.64 8.98 -7.30
CA PHE A 419 -7.52 8.48 -5.93
C PHE A 419 -6.05 8.24 -5.61
N TYR A 420 -5.62 8.65 -4.44
CA TYR A 420 -4.26 8.46 -3.96
C TYR A 420 -4.30 7.96 -2.53
N PHE A 421 -3.39 7.06 -2.18
CA PHE A 421 -3.12 6.77 -0.79
C PHE A 421 -1.65 6.47 -0.55
N ASP A 422 -1.21 6.67 0.68
CA ASP A 422 0.06 6.17 1.16
C ASP A 422 -0.08 5.33 2.41
N VAL A 423 0.84 4.36 2.54
CA VAL A 423 0.95 3.47 3.69
C VAL A 423 2.31 3.66 4.33
N GLU A 424 2.30 3.92 5.63
CA GLU A 424 3.48 4.01 6.48
C GLU A 424 3.28 3.12 7.71
N ASP A 425 3.96 1.97 7.74
CA ASP A 425 3.79 0.94 8.76
C ASP A 425 2.32 0.52 9.01
N ASN A 426 1.69 1.02 10.07
CA ASN A 426 0.32 0.72 10.45
C ASN A 426 -0.64 1.91 10.25
N ARG A 427 -0.25 2.90 9.46
CA ARG A 427 -1.09 4.02 9.04
C ARG A 427 -1.28 4.02 7.51
N LEU A 428 -2.51 4.21 7.06
CA LEU A 428 -2.87 4.50 5.67
C LEU A 428 -3.56 5.87 5.63
N ASP A 429 -3.07 6.79 4.80
CA ASP A 429 -3.72 8.07 4.51
C ASP A 429 -4.13 8.10 3.04
N ALA A 430 -5.40 8.40 2.79
CA ALA A 430 -5.98 8.41 1.44
C ALA A 430 -6.60 9.77 1.12
N LYS A 431 -6.61 10.13 -0.17
CA LYS A 431 -7.04 11.42 -0.71
C LYS A 431 -7.71 11.24 -2.08
N PHE A 432 -8.73 12.03 -2.33
CA PHE A 432 -9.26 12.25 -3.68
C PHE A 432 -8.76 13.61 -4.18
N ILE A 433 -7.97 13.59 -5.25
CA ILE A 433 -7.26 14.75 -5.80
C ILE A 433 -7.95 15.19 -7.07
N GLN A 434 -8.35 16.46 -7.12
CA GLN A 434 -9.10 17.02 -8.23
C GLN A 434 -8.37 18.18 -8.90
N PRO A 435 -8.64 18.44 -10.19
CA PRO A 435 -8.24 19.68 -10.82
C PRO A 435 -8.88 20.90 -10.15
N ASN A 436 -8.09 21.94 -9.90
CA ASN A 436 -8.55 23.25 -9.42
C ASN A 436 -7.84 24.30 -10.29
N PRO A 437 -8.57 25.08 -11.11
CA PRO A 437 -8.36 25.32 -12.55
C PRO A 437 -6.89 25.30 -13.03
N PRO A 438 -6.67 24.88 -14.29
CA PRO A 438 -5.91 23.69 -14.73
C PRO A 438 -4.43 23.59 -14.33
N SER A 439 -3.89 24.54 -13.56
CA SER A 439 -2.50 24.56 -13.09
C SER A 439 -2.35 24.26 -11.59
N SER A 440 -3.39 23.77 -10.92
CA SER A 440 -3.35 23.40 -9.50
C SER A 440 -4.26 22.21 -9.20
N TYR A 441 -4.25 21.78 -7.94
CA TYR A 441 -5.08 20.70 -7.43
C TYR A 441 -5.83 21.13 -6.15
N SER A 442 -6.90 20.40 -5.84
CA SER A 442 -7.56 20.42 -4.54
C SER A 442 -7.71 19.00 -4.01
N ILE A 443 -7.89 18.88 -2.69
CA ILE A 443 -8.26 17.63 -2.03
C ILE A 443 -9.69 17.82 -1.52
N SER A 444 -10.68 17.21 -2.18
CA SER A 444 -12.08 17.31 -1.74
C SER A 444 -12.42 16.30 -0.66
N ASP A 445 -11.75 15.17 -0.66
CA ASP A 445 -11.91 14.15 0.36
C ASP A 445 -10.59 13.53 0.78
N GLN A 446 -10.54 13.10 2.04
CA GLN A 446 -9.42 12.38 2.60
C GLN A 446 -9.91 11.50 3.74
N PHE A 447 -9.15 10.47 4.08
CA PHE A 447 -9.38 9.67 5.28
C PHE A 447 -8.11 8.96 5.75
N THR A 448 -8.11 8.56 7.02
CA THR A 448 -7.02 7.80 7.63
C THR A 448 -7.53 6.49 8.22
N ILE A 449 -6.81 5.39 7.97
CA ILE A 449 -6.98 4.11 8.66
C ILE A 449 -5.70 3.87 9.49
N MET A 450 -5.84 3.47 10.76
CA MET A 450 -4.73 2.96 11.56
C MET A 450 -5.03 1.58 12.13
N LYS A 451 -4.03 0.69 12.07
CA LYS A 451 -4.15 -0.70 12.53
C LYS A 451 -3.45 -0.94 13.85
N ASP A 452 -4.09 -1.76 14.69
CA ASP A 452 -3.52 -2.25 15.95
C ASP A 452 -3.11 -1.07 16.87
N VAL A 453 -3.99 -0.08 16.96
CA VAL A 453 -3.80 1.15 17.75
C VAL A 453 -4.80 1.28 18.88
N GLY A 454 -4.52 2.14 19.85
CA GLY A 454 -5.39 2.37 21.00
C GLY A 454 -5.24 1.26 22.04
N LEU A 455 -3.99 0.83 22.27
CA LEU A 455 -3.65 -0.34 23.05
C LEU A 455 -3.62 -0.02 24.55
N ALA A 456 -4.13 -0.94 25.36
CA ALA A 456 -3.88 -0.98 26.79
C ALA A 456 -2.85 -2.09 27.08
N GLN A 457 -1.71 -1.73 27.66
CA GLN A 457 -0.59 -2.64 27.90
C GLN A 457 -0.23 -2.64 29.39
N THR A 458 0.03 -3.83 29.93
CA THR A 458 0.65 -3.99 31.25
C THR A 458 2.07 -4.50 31.07
N LEU A 459 3.06 -3.75 31.55
CA LEU A 459 4.48 -4.03 31.42
C LEU A 459 5.09 -4.19 32.81
N THR A 460 5.87 -5.25 33.03
CA THR A 460 6.60 -5.44 34.29
C THR A 460 8.09 -5.17 34.06
N VAL A 461 8.67 -4.33 34.91
CA VAL A 461 10.09 -3.93 34.82
C VAL A 461 10.75 -4.17 36.18
N PRO A 462 12.00 -4.68 36.21
CA PRO A 462 12.71 -4.85 37.48
C PRO A 462 12.85 -3.52 38.22
N ILE A 463 12.84 -3.58 39.55
CA ILE A 463 12.82 -2.38 40.39
C ILE A 463 13.94 -1.40 40.01
N GLY A 464 13.54 -0.15 39.78
CA GLY A 464 14.41 0.98 39.43
C GLY A 464 14.90 0.99 37.98
N GLN A 465 14.56 0.01 37.15
CA GLN A 465 14.88 0.07 35.73
C GLN A 465 13.96 1.02 34.97
N SER A 466 14.56 1.70 33.99
CA SER A 466 13.82 2.44 32.98
C SER A 466 13.18 1.48 31.97
N ILE A 467 12.05 1.88 31.39
CA ILE A 467 11.47 1.21 30.23
C ILE A 467 11.15 2.23 29.13
N THR A 468 11.32 1.83 27.88
CA THR A 468 10.84 2.59 26.73
C THR A 468 9.40 2.21 26.45
N LEU A 469 8.49 3.19 26.52
CA LEU A 469 7.12 3.08 26.06
C LEU A 469 7.05 3.65 24.64
N THR A 470 6.38 2.98 23.73
CA THR A 470 6.23 3.41 22.34
C THR A 470 4.76 3.43 21.97
N ALA A 471 4.26 4.60 21.59
CA ALA A 471 2.91 4.74 21.07
C ALA A 471 2.72 3.85 19.82
N SER A 472 1.64 3.09 19.82
CA SER A 472 1.23 2.15 18.77
C SER A 472 0.96 2.84 17.43
N TYR A 473 0.65 4.14 17.44
CA TYR A 473 0.23 4.91 16.27
C TYR A 473 1.30 5.90 15.77
N ILE A 474 1.13 6.35 14.52
CA ILE A 474 1.96 7.38 13.87
C ILE A 474 1.13 8.66 13.77
N SER A 475 1.37 9.62 14.68
CA SER A 475 0.71 10.93 14.69
C SER A 475 1.53 11.93 15.53
N ASP A 476 0.90 12.98 16.02
CA ASP A 476 1.41 13.75 17.15
C ASP A 476 1.12 13.03 18.49
N TYR A 477 1.90 13.35 19.52
CA TYR A 477 1.89 12.63 20.80
C TYR A 477 1.75 13.60 21.97
N GLN A 478 0.82 13.32 22.86
CA GLN A 478 0.61 14.06 24.10
C GLN A 478 0.61 13.07 25.26
N TRP A 479 1.79 12.93 25.88
CA TRP A 479 1.95 12.03 27.03
C TRP A 479 1.52 12.71 28.33
N SER A 480 0.91 11.92 29.21
CA SER A 480 0.59 12.29 30.59
C SER A 480 0.73 11.08 31.52
N SER A 481 0.86 11.32 32.82
CA SER A 481 0.76 10.27 33.84
C SER A 481 -0.31 10.64 34.86
N PRO A 482 -1.47 9.97 34.84
CA PRO A 482 -2.52 10.18 35.84
C PRO A 482 -2.08 9.82 37.26
N THR A 483 -1.11 8.92 37.41
CA THR A 483 -0.59 8.48 38.71
C THR A 483 0.52 9.39 39.24
N ASN A 484 1.34 9.94 38.35
CA ASN A 484 2.46 10.81 38.67
C ASN A 484 2.21 12.18 38.02
N GLY A 485 1.43 13.04 38.67
CA GLY A 485 1.18 14.39 38.17
C GLY A 485 2.48 15.09 37.75
N GLY A 486 2.50 15.73 36.58
CA GLY A 486 3.67 16.48 36.08
C GLY A 486 4.52 15.80 35.00
N PHE A 487 4.20 14.58 34.55
CA PHE A 487 4.84 13.98 33.37
C PHE A 487 4.23 14.49 32.06
N SER A 488 5.06 14.95 31.13
CA SER A 488 4.67 15.25 29.75
C SER A 488 5.82 14.96 28.77
N ALA A 489 5.48 14.60 27.54
CA ALA A 489 6.40 14.35 26.44
C ALA A 489 5.63 14.39 25.11
N SER A 490 6.37 14.49 23.99
CA SER A 490 5.79 14.62 22.64
C SER A 490 6.44 13.73 21.57
N SER A 491 7.38 12.86 21.96
CA SER A 491 7.97 11.86 21.07
C SER A 491 7.12 10.59 21.01
N ARG A 492 7.21 9.83 19.89
CA ARG A 492 6.53 8.53 19.75
C ARG A 492 6.94 7.55 20.84
N SER A 493 8.22 7.56 21.19
CA SER A 493 8.78 6.73 22.25
C SER A 493 9.31 7.59 23.39
N VAL A 494 9.05 7.18 24.62
CA VAL A 494 9.48 7.87 25.84
C VAL A 494 10.12 6.88 26.79
N VAL A 495 11.17 7.29 27.48
CA VAL A 495 11.79 6.50 28.54
C VAL A 495 11.18 6.95 29.86
N VAL A 496 10.58 6.02 30.60
CA VAL A 496 10.01 6.27 31.92
C VAL A 496 10.74 5.49 33.00
N ASN A 497 10.81 6.08 34.18
CA ASN A 497 11.48 5.52 35.36
C ASN A 497 10.42 5.30 36.46
N PRO A 498 9.69 4.17 36.44
CA PRO A 498 8.65 3.92 37.44
C PRO A 498 9.30 3.77 38.82
N ALA A 499 8.70 4.41 39.83
CA ALA A 499 9.20 4.34 41.19
C ALA A 499 9.25 2.87 41.69
N PRO A 500 10.29 2.47 42.45
CA PRO A 500 10.41 1.13 43.02
C PRO A 500 9.15 0.63 43.71
N GLY A 501 8.67 -0.56 43.34
CA GLY A 501 7.49 -1.18 43.99
C GLY A 501 6.17 -0.49 43.68
N ILE A 502 6.14 0.49 42.77
CA ILE A 502 4.95 1.25 42.39
C ILE A 502 4.46 0.82 41.01
N THR A 503 3.14 0.73 40.86
CA THR A 503 2.47 0.65 39.56
C THR A 503 2.16 2.06 39.10
N SER A 504 2.72 2.46 37.96
CA SER A 504 2.48 3.77 37.33
C SER A 504 1.66 3.61 36.06
N THR A 505 0.74 4.53 35.81
CA THR A 505 -0.01 4.59 34.55
C THR A 505 0.49 5.77 33.72
N TYR A 506 0.79 5.49 32.45
CA TYR A 506 1.12 6.48 31.43
C TYR A 506 0.08 6.40 30.33
N VAL A 507 -0.37 7.57 29.87
CA VAL A 507 -1.34 7.70 28.80
C VAL A 507 -0.71 8.55 27.71
N VAL A 508 -0.86 8.14 26.45
CA VAL A 508 -0.50 8.96 25.30
C VAL A 508 -1.68 9.01 24.36
N HIS A 509 -2.07 10.21 23.97
CA HIS A 509 -3.10 10.42 22.94
C HIS A 509 -2.60 11.41 21.89
N ASP A 510 -3.31 11.47 20.76
CA ASP A 510 -3.09 12.50 19.76
C ASP A 510 -3.84 13.80 20.12
N SER A 511 -3.48 14.92 19.49
CA SER A 511 -4.11 16.23 19.66
C SER A 511 -5.59 16.26 19.30
N LYS A 512 -6.04 15.33 18.44
CA LYS A 512 -7.45 15.21 18.04
C LYS A 512 -8.28 14.33 18.97
N HIS A 513 -7.65 13.71 19.98
CA HIS A 513 -8.29 12.78 20.91
C HIS A 513 -8.98 11.60 20.21
N CYS A 514 -8.46 11.16 19.08
CA CYS A 514 -9.01 10.07 18.29
C CYS A 514 -8.35 8.73 18.63
N VAL A 515 -7.11 8.73 19.10
CA VAL A 515 -6.38 7.52 19.49
C VAL A 515 -5.64 7.76 20.80
N GLN A 516 -5.66 6.74 21.67
CA GLN A 516 -5.02 6.79 22.97
C GLN A 516 -4.49 5.41 23.34
N ASP A 517 -3.21 5.32 23.69
CA ASP A 517 -2.66 4.15 24.35
C ASP A 517 -2.54 4.38 25.86
N VAL A 518 -2.64 3.28 26.61
CA VAL A 518 -2.51 3.25 28.07
C VAL A 518 -1.46 2.21 28.43
N PHE A 519 -0.46 2.62 29.21
CA PHE A 519 0.61 1.76 29.71
C PHE A 519 0.53 1.70 31.24
N THR A 520 0.23 0.52 31.77
CA THR A 520 0.36 0.20 33.19
C THR A 520 1.73 -0.43 33.42
N VAL A 521 2.64 0.32 34.00
CA VAL A 521 4.02 -0.11 34.26
C VAL A 521 4.15 -0.51 35.72
N ILE A 522 4.40 -1.80 35.95
CA ILE A 522 4.59 -2.40 37.27
C ILE A 522 6.09 -2.50 37.53
N SER A 523 6.61 -1.71 38.47
CA SER A 523 7.99 -1.80 38.95
C SER A 523 8.10 -2.93 39.97
N ALA A 524 8.27 -4.16 39.50
CA ALA A 524 8.29 -5.36 40.32
C ALA A 524 9.33 -6.39 39.82
N GLY A 525 9.76 -7.28 40.71
CA GLY A 525 10.85 -8.22 40.44
C GLY A 525 12.16 -7.77 41.08
N SER A 526 13.19 -8.61 40.96
CA SER A 526 14.44 -8.39 41.71
C SER A 526 15.28 -7.29 41.05
N MET A 527 15.78 -6.32 41.83
CA MET A 527 16.89 -5.48 41.38
C MET A 527 18.10 -6.34 41.08
N PHE A 528 18.99 -5.93 40.18
CA PHE A 528 20.19 -6.69 39.88
C PHE A 528 21.41 -5.81 39.71
N THR A 529 22.59 -6.41 39.78
CA THR A 529 23.86 -5.68 39.65
C THR A 529 24.26 -5.51 38.18
N LEU A 530 24.59 -4.29 37.76
CA LEU A 530 25.06 -3.95 36.40
C LEU A 530 26.56 -4.21 36.19
N LYS A 531 27.35 -4.12 37.27
CA LYS A 531 28.80 -4.31 37.29
C LYS A 531 29.26 -4.65 38.70
N SER A 532 30.50 -5.12 38.85
CA SER A 532 31.10 -5.32 40.17
C SER A 532 31.34 -3.98 40.89
N GLY A 533 31.22 -3.95 42.21
CA GLY A 533 31.55 -2.76 43.01
C GLY A 533 30.96 -2.75 44.41
N ASN A 534 30.95 -1.57 45.04
CA ASN A 534 30.51 -1.42 46.44
C ASN A 534 28.98 -1.35 46.55
N TRP A 535 28.40 -2.00 47.56
CA TRP A 535 26.95 -2.01 47.81
C TRP A 535 26.34 -0.60 47.86
N ASN A 536 27.07 0.35 48.44
CA ASN A 536 26.60 1.73 48.63
C ASN A 536 26.76 2.61 47.38
N ASP A 537 27.33 2.09 46.29
CA ASP A 537 27.40 2.79 45.01
C ASP A 537 26.07 2.59 44.26
N PRO A 538 25.24 3.63 44.09
CA PRO A 538 24.01 3.52 43.32
C PRO A 538 24.23 2.96 41.91
N ALA A 539 25.37 3.27 41.29
CA ALA A 539 25.66 2.96 39.89
C ALA A 539 25.96 1.47 39.63
N ILE A 540 26.13 0.64 40.68
CA ILE A 540 26.26 -0.81 40.50
C ILE A 540 24.91 -1.50 40.40
N TRP A 541 23.81 -0.83 40.75
CA TRP A 541 22.47 -1.41 40.80
C TRP A 541 21.62 -1.00 39.60
N SER A 542 20.77 -1.91 39.13
CA SER A 542 19.83 -1.70 38.03
C SER A 542 18.91 -0.50 38.23
N GLY A 543 18.70 -0.10 39.49
CA GLY A 543 17.87 1.03 39.88
C GLY A 543 18.58 2.37 40.04
N ASN A 544 19.89 2.43 39.80
CA ASN A 544 20.75 3.57 40.11
C ASN A 544 20.48 4.16 41.52
N ARG A 545 20.24 3.28 42.48
CA ARG A 545 20.00 3.57 43.90
C ARG A 545 20.48 2.40 44.74
N VAL A 546 20.78 2.67 46.00
CA VAL A 546 21.13 1.61 46.97
C VAL A 546 19.88 0.80 47.31
N PRO A 547 19.97 -0.55 47.37
CA PRO A 547 18.90 -1.41 47.86
C PRO A 547 18.46 -1.10 49.29
N THR A 548 17.17 -1.28 49.56
CA THR A 548 16.57 -1.20 50.90
C THR A 548 16.03 -2.57 51.33
N GLY A 549 15.57 -2.68 52.58
CA GLY A 549 14.99 -3.91 53.11
C GLY A 549 13.76 -4.43 52.35
N SER A 550 13.13 -3.64 51.48
CA SER A 550 12.01 -4.09 50.64
C SER A 550 12.43 -4.72 49.32
N ASP A 551 13.73 -4.65 48.96
CA ASP A 551 14.19 -5.04 47.63
C ASP A 551 14.63 -6.50 47.57
N ALA A 552 14.00 -7.28 46.70
CA ALA A 552 14.57 -8.53 46.24
C ALA A 552 15.75 -8.23 45.29
N LEU A 553 16.89 -8.90 45.48
CA LEU A 553 18.11 -8.69 44.70
C LEU A 553 18.54 -9.97 43.99
N GLN A 554 19.04 -9.83 42.75
CA GLN A 554 19.77 -10.84 42.00
C GLN A 554 21.17 -10.33 41.69
N LEU A 555 22.18 -10.91 42.33
CA LEU A 555 23.59 -10.55 42.10
C LEU A 555 24.13 -11.29 40.88
N LYS A 556 24.40 -10.52 39.82
CA LYS A 556 25.02 -10.97 38.56
C LYS A 556 26.52 -10.68 38.51
N HIS A 557 27.00 -9.86 39.43
CA HIS A 557 28.39 -9.40 39.55
C HIS A 557 28.81 -9.40 41.03
N ILE A 558 30.12 -9.33 41.30
CA ILE A 558 30.65 -9.30 42.67
C ILE A 558 30.29 -7.98 43.33
N VAL A 559 29.64 -8.04 44.49
CA VAL A 559 29.33 -6.85 45.31
C VAL A 559 30.11 -6.90 46.60
N SER A 560 30.66 -5.77 47.02
CA SER A 560 31.38 -5.63 48.30
C SER A 560 30.59 -4.72 49.25
N ILE A 561 30.27 -5.20 50.45
CA ILE A 561 29.74 -4.36 51.54
C ILE A 561 30.93 -3.82 52.33
N PRO A 562 31.13 -2.50 52.43
CA PRO A 562 32.31 -1.93 53.08
C PRO A 562 32.42 -2.25 54.58
N THR A 563 33.63 -2.13 55.15
CA THR A 563 33.91 -2.27 56.59
C THR A 563 32.98 -1.40 57.44
N ASN A 564 32.51 -1.92 58.58
CA ASN A 564 31.59 -1.24 59.51
C ASN A 564 30.25 -0.78 58.89
N THR A 565 29.84 -1.36 57.75
CA THR A 565 28.59 -0.98 57.07
C THR A 565 27.46 -1.98 57.34
N GLN A 566 26.26 -1.48 57.60
CA GLN A 566 25.03 -2.28 57.70
C GLN A 566 24.13 -1.98 56.51
N VAL A 567 23.63 -3.02 55.84
CA VAL A 567 22.76 -2.90 54.66
C VAL A 567 21.57 -3.85 54.77
N HIS A 568 20.52 -3.56 54.01
CA HIS A 568 19.25 -4.29 54.08
C HIS A 568 18.79 -4.72 52.68
N ALA A 569 18.18 -5.89 52.58
CA ALA A 569 17.48 -6.40 51.40
C ALA A 569 16.28 -7.27 51.83
N GLN A 570 15.30 -7.50 50.96
CA GLN A 570 14.25 -8.49 51.23
C GLN A 570 14.80 -9.91 51.04
N LYS A 571 15.47 -10.14 49.90
CA LYS A 571 16.15 -11.41 49.59
C LYS A 571 17.31 -11.15 48.66
N VAL A 572 18.31 -12.02 48.67
CA VAL A 572 19.44 -11.96 47.74
C VAL A 572 19.63 -13.32 47.09
N THR A 573 19.52 -13.36 45.77
CA THR A 573 19.86 -14.51 44.93
C THR A 573 21.13 -14.21 44.13
N TYR A 574 21.78 -15.26 43.61
CA TYR A 574 23.09 -15.17 42.97
C TYR A 574 23.07 -15.94 41.66
N ASP A 575 23.67 -15.38 40.61
CA ASP A 575 24.04 -16.15 39.43
C ASP A 575 25.19 -17.12 39.76
N PRO A 576 25.33 -18.25 39.06
CA PRO A 576 26.37 -19.23 39.34
C PRO A 576 27.78 -18.61 39.38
N GLY A 577 28.51 -18.83 40.47
CA GLY A 577 29.88 -18.33 40.66
C GLY A 577 29.99 -16.91 41.22
N ILE A 578 28.88 -16.18 41.40
CA ILE A 578 28.89 -14.84 42.00
C ILE A 578 28.93 -14.90 43.52
N LYS A 579 29.67 -13.96 44.14
CA LYS A 579 29.85 -13.86 45.59
C LYS A 579 29.58 -12.44 46.08
N LEU A 580 28.98 -12.34 47.27
CA LEU A 580 28.91 -11.12 48.07
C LEU A 580 30.11 -11.09 49.02
N GLN A 581 30.90 -10.02 48.98
CA GLN A 581 32.07 -9.83 49.86
C GLN A 581 31.70 -8.92 51.03
N LEU A 582 32.03 -9.34 52.24
CA LEU A 582 31.78 -8.57 53.46
C LEU A 582 33.10 -8.00 53.99
N GLY A 583 33.17 -6.67 54.14
CA GLY A 583 34.24 -6.01 54.87
C GLY A 583 34.21 -6.36 56.36
N ALA A 584 35.26 -6.00 57.10
CA ALA A 584 35.32 -6.28 58.53
C ALA A 584 34.12 -5.64 59.25
N GLN A 585 33.45 -6.41 60.12
CA GLN A 585 32.25 -6.00 60.86
C GLN A 585 31.05 -5.54 59.98
N ALA A 586 31.06 -5.81 58.67
CA ALA A 586 29.92 -5.55 57.79
C ALA A 586 28.76 -6.51 58.07
N LYS A 587 27.52 -6.04 57.89
CA LYS A 587 26.30 -6.85 58.10
C LYS A 587 25.28 -6.63 56.97
N LEU A 588 24.73 -7.72 56.44
CA LEU A 588 23.55 -7.73 55.58
C LEU A 588 22.37 -8.28 56.38
N TYR A 589 21.28 -7.53 56.44
CA TYR A 589 20.03 -7.95 57.06
C TYR A 589 18.99 -8.26 55.98
N LEU A 590 18.40 -9.46 56.02
CA LEU A 590 17.30 -9.83 55.16
C LEU A 590 15.97 -9.59 55.90
N ALA A 591 15.05 -8.85 55.28
CA ALA A 591 13.69 -8.69 55.80
C ALA A 591 12.87 -9.95 55.50
N ASN A 592 12.29 -10.55 56.54
CA ASN A 592 11.41 -11.72 56.42
C ASN A 592 10.10 -11.40 55.70
#